data_AF-A0A2J5PY70-F1
#
_entry.id   AF-A0A2J5PY70-F1
#
_cell.length_a   1.000
_cell.length_b   1.000
_cell.length_c   1.000
_cell.angle_alpha   90.00
_cell.angle_beta   90.00
_cell.angle_gamma   90.00
#
_symmetry.space_group_name_H-M   'P 1'
#
loop_
_entity.id
_entity.type
_entity.pdbx_description
1 polymer ?
#
loop_
_entity_poly.entity_id
_entity_poly.type
_entity_poly.pdbx_seq_one_letter_code
_entity_poly.pdbx_strand_id
1 'polypeptide(L)'
;FHGTGHSILNEQGEVYAAIKEAQTRGVIFDCSNGVAHFDFHVARTAMEQGFYPDIISTDLTLRNSLRTDKVYSLLHVMSKYLNMGMSFCDIVRAVTATPARLMKMQGQIGTLAPGASADISIVKLRKENVIFEDTHGVKLEGDRYIDNCATLCNGQIVYRRLRF
;
A
#
# COMPACT_ATOMS: atom_id res chain seq x y z
N PHE A 1 -6.92 1.14 8.29
CA PHE A 1 -7.12 -0.12 9.03
C PHE A 1 -6.42 -0.06 10.39
N HIS A 2 -6.75 0.90 11.26
CA HIS A 2 -5.86 1.27 12.38
C HIS A 2 -5.92 0.38 13.63
N GLY A 3 -6.99 -0.41 13.83
CA GLY A 3 -7.08 -1.35 14.97
C GLY A 3 -7.34 -0.71 16.34
N THR A 4 -7.47 0.61 16.44
CA THR A 4 -7.61 1.34 17.71
C THR A 4 -8.97 1.99 17.87
N GLY A 5 -9.71 1.66 18.94
CA GLY A 5 -11.04 2.24 19.18
C GLY A 5 -12.05 1.83 18.10
N HIS A 6 -12.82 2.80 17.57
CA HIS A 6 -13.77 2.54 16.48
C HIS A 6 -13.06 2.28 15.16
N SER A 7 -13.01 1.03 14.76
CA SER A 7 -12.48 0.58 13.47
C SER A 7 -13.60 0.45 12.42
N ILE A 8 -13.23 0.05 11.20
CA ILE A 8 -14.18 -0.26 10.12
C ILE A 8 -14.95 -1.58 10.32
N LEU A 9 -14.54 -2.39 11.31
CA LEU A 9 -15.18 -3.64 11.67
C LEU A 9 -16.15 -3.42 12.83
N ASN A 10 -17.31 -4.08 12.78
CA ASN A 10 -18.24 -4.18 13.89
C ASN A 10 -17.77 -5.22 14.93
N GLU A 11 -18.53 -5.37 16.02
CA GLU A 11 -18.23 -6.34 17.09
C GLU A 11 -18.24 -7.80 16.61
N GLN A 12 -18.89 -8.08 15.48
CA GLN A 12 -18.95 -9.41 14.85
C GLN A 12 -17.78 -9.65 13.89
N GLY A 13 -16.87 -8.69 13.71
CA GLY A 13 -15.75 -8.78 12.77
C GLY A 13 -16.15 -8.53 11.31
N GLU A 14 -17.32 -7.96 11.05
CA GLU A 14 -17.79 -7.62 9.72
C GLU A 14 -17.50 -6.16 9.38
N VAL A 15 -17.13 -5.89 8.13
CA VAL A 15 -17.01 -4.49 7.67
C VAL A 15 -18.41 -3.88 7.66
N TYR A 16 -18.58 -2.75 8.38
CA TYR A 16 -19.86 -2.06 8.46
C TYR A 16 -20.47 -1.82 7.07
N ALA A 17 -21.78 -2.06 6.93
CA ALA A 17 -22.51 -1.83 5.69
C ALA A 17 -22.32 -0.39 5.16
N ALA A 18 -22.38 0.60 6.06
CA ALA A 18 -22.16 2.00 5.73
C ALA A 18 -20.78 2.28 5.10
N ILE A 19 -19.74 1.51 5.47
CA ILE A 19 -18.39 1.63 4.90
C ILE A 19 -18.36 1.07 3.47
N LYS A 20 -18.98 -0.09 3.24
CA LYS A 20 -19.11 -0.69 1.89
C LYS A 20 -19.96 0.19 0.96
N GLU A 21 -21.06 0.73 1.47
CA GLU A 21 -21.92 1.66 0.74
C GLU A 21 -21.18 2.96 0.40
N ALA A 22 -20.39 3.51 1.34
CA ALA A 22 -19.57 4.68 1.09
C ALA A 22 -18.59 4.43 -0.05
N GLN A 23 -17.90 3.28 -0.06
CA GLN A 23 -16.99 2.92 -1.15
C GLN A 23 -17.74 2.81 -2.49
N THR A 24 -18.92 2.18 -2.49
CA THR A 24 -19.75 2.04 -3.70
C THR A 24 -20.21 3.39 -4.25
N ARG A 25 -20.47 4.38 -3.38
CA ARG A 25 -20.79 5.76 -3.77
C ARG A 25 -19.56 6.58 -4.20
N GLY A 26 -18.36 6.00 -4.16
CA GLY A 26 -17.11 6.64 -4.60
C GLY A 26 -16.33 7.35 -3.51
N VAL A 27 -16.63 7.12 -2.22
CA VAL A 27 -15.73 7.52 -1.12
C VAL A 27 -14.44 6.72 -1.23
N ILE A 28 -13.31 7.42 -1.21
CA ILE A 28 -11.99 6.83 -1.39
C ILE A 28 -11.46 6.37 -0.04
N PHE A 29 -11.01 5.12 0.02
CA PHE A 29 -10.35 4.56 1.18
C PHE A 29 -8.85 4.44 0.95
N ASP A 30 -8.07 5.30 1.62
CA ASP A 30 -6.63 5.16 1.73
C ASP A 30 -6.29 4.35 2.98
N CYS A 31 -5.40 3.37 2.85
CA CYS A 31 -4.96 2.60 3.99
C CYS A 31 -4.11 3.38 4.99
N SER A 32 -3.38 4.42 4.54
CA SER A 32 -2.47 5.21 5.39
C SER A 32 -1.62 4.32 6.29
N ASN A 33 -0.90 3.34 5.72
CA ASN A 33 -0.19 2.29 6.47
C ASN A 33 1.05 2.84 7.21
N GLY A 34 0.84 3.72 8.18
CA GLY A 34 1.85 4.27 9.07
C GLY A 34 2.22 3.32 10.21
N VAL A 35 3.11 3.81 11.08
CA VAL A 35 3.53 3.08 12.29
C VAL A 35 2.38 2.80 13.25
N ALA A 36 1.42 3.73 13.35
CA ALA A 36 0.32 3.69 14.32
C ALA A 36 -1.06 3.41 13.72
N HIS A 37 -1.14 3.14 12.41
CA HIS A 37 -2.39 3.19 11.65
C HIS A 37 -2.70 1.90 10.88
N PHE A 38 -2.05 0.80 11.26
CA PHE A 38 -2.22 -0.46 10.55
C PHE A 38 -2.22 -1.66 11.47
N ASP A 39 -3.28 -2.46 11.38
CA ASP A 39 -3.53 -3.68 12.11
C ASP A 39 -3.81 -4.83 11.13
N PHE A 40 -3.09 -5.95 11.28
CA PHE A 40 -3.23 -7.09 10.37
C PHE A 40 -4.56 -7.83 10.48
N HIS A 41 -5.18 -7.85 11.66
CA HIS A 41 -6.49 -8.48 11.84
C HIS A 41 -7.55 -7.68 11.09
N VAL A 42 -7.62 -6.36 11.31
CA VAL A 42 -8.56 -5.47 10.63
C VAL A 42 -8.39 -5.52 9.11
N ALA A 43 -7.15 -5.42 8.62
CA ALA A 43 -6.88 -5.40 7.18
C ALA A 43 -7.26 -6.73 6.51
N ARG A 44 -6.82 -7.88 7.06
CA ARG A 44 -7.12 -9.20 6.46
C ARG A 44 -8.60 -9.51 6.50
N THR A 45 -9.26 -9.31 7.63
CA THR A 45 -10.69 -9.56 7.79
C THR A 45 -11.53 -8.70 6.83
N ALA A 46 -11.13 -7.45 6.60
CA ALA A 46 -11.80 -6.61 5.60
C ALA A 46 -11.58 -7.10 4.16
N MET A 47 -10.35 -7.48 3.82
CA MET A 47 -9.99 -8.01 2.49
C MET A 47 -10.68 -9.34 2.18
N GLU A 48 -10.80 -10.23 3.16
CA GLU A 48 -11.56 -11.50 3.06
C GLU A 48 -13.04 -11.27 2.74
N GLN A 49 -13.58 -10.12 3.15
CA GLN A 49 -14.95 -9.69 2.86
C GLN A 49 -15.06 -8.86 1.57
N GLY A 50 -14.00 -8.81 0.76
CA GLY A 50 -13.95 -8.09 -0.50
C GLY A 50 -13.74 -6.57 -0.36
N PHE A 51 -13.44 -6.07 0.83
CA PHE A 51 -13.17 -4.65 1.05
C PHE A 51 -11.66 -4.37 0.97
N TYR A 52 -11.24 -3.82 -0.17
CA TYR A 52 -9.87 -3.43 -0.44
C TYR A 52 -9.72 -1.90 -0.37
N PRO A 53 -8.55 -1.37 0.01
CA PRO A 53 -8.30 0.06 -0.08
C PRO A 53 -8.17 0.49 -1.54
N ASP A 54 -8.68 1.68 -1.87
CA ASP A 54 -8.53 2.31 -3.18
C ASP A 54 -7.10 2.81 -3.40
N ILE A 55 -6.46 3.27 -2.32
CA ILE A 55 -5.08 3.76 -2.30
C ILE A 55 -4.29 2.99 -1.26
N ILE A 56 -3.06 2.60 -1.63
CA ILE A 56 -2.06 2.14 -0.68
C ILE A 56 -1.05 3.26 -0.45
N SER A 57 -1.04 3.85 0.75
CA SER A 57 -0.06 4.86 1.16
C SER A 57 0.64 4.46 2.45
N THR A 58 1.67 5.20 2.83
CA THR A 58 2.61 4.80 3.89
C THR A 58 2.54 5.63 5.17
N ASP A 59 1.91 6.81 5.11
CA ASP A 59 1.98 7.82 6.18
C ASP A 59 3.40 8.00 6.76
N LEU A 60 4.40 7.98 5.87
CA LEU A 60 5.80 8.17 6.24
C LEU A 60 6.07 9.64 6.55
N THR A 61 6.76 9.86 7.66
CA THR A 61 7.28 11.15 8.10
C THR A 61 8.76 11.04 8.44
N LEU A 62 9.47 12.17 8.55
CA LEU A 62 10.86 12.17 9.00
C LEU A 62 11.04 11.55 10.39
N ARG A 63 9.99 11.56 11.23
CA ARG A 63 10.06 11.02 12.60
C ARG A 63 10.00 9.49 12.63
N ASN A 64 9.27 8.86 11.71
CA ASN A 64 9.02 7.41 11.72
C ASN A 64 9.86 6.61 10.70
N SER A 65 10.18 7.21 9.54
CA SER A 65 10.74 6.53 8.36
C SER A 65 12.10 5.84 8.55
N LEU A 66 12.87 6.23 9.58
CA LEU A 66 14.23 5.72 9.82
C LEU A 66 14.37 4.98 11.16
N ARG A 67 13.28 4.76 11.88
CA ARG A 67 13.33 4.30 13.28
C ARG A 67 12.50 3.04 13.54
N THR A 68 12.04 2.36 12.49
CA THR A 68 11.12 1.23 12.62
C THR A 68 11.16 0.30 11.41
N ASP A 69 10.98 -1.00 11.68
CA ASP A 69 10.78 -2.02 10.65
C ASP A 69 9.30 -2.18 10.25
N LYS A 70 8.39 -1.43 10.89
CA LYS A 70 6.95 -1.46 10.57
C LYS A 70 6.64 -0.82 9.22
N VAL A 71 7.27 0.30 8.90
CA VAL A 71 7.09 0.99 7.61
C VAL A 71 8.28 1.89 7.33
N TYR A 72 8.90 1.72 6.16
CA TYR A 72 10.06 2.51 5.74
C TYR A 72 10.08 2.79 4.23
N SER A 73 9.21 2.15 3.44
CA SER A 73 9.03 2.45 2.02
C SER A 73 7.66 2.01 1.50
N LEU A 74 7.24 2.59 0.37
CA LEU A 74 6.02 2.17 -0.31
C LEU A 74 6.11 0.72 -0.81
N LEU A 75 7.26 0.28 -1.32
CA LEU A 75 7.45 -1.10 -1.77
C LEU A 75 7.34 -2.11 -0.61
N HIS A 76 7.78 -1.74 0.60
CA HIS A 76 7.59 -2.56 1.79
C HIS A 76 6.10 -2.73 2.12
N VAL A 77 5.33 -1.62 2.11
CA VAL A 77 3.88 -1.66 2.35
C VAL A 77 3.16 -2.45 1.26
N MET A 78 3.47 -2.22 -0.01
CA MET A 78 2.94 -3.01 -1.13
C MET A 78 3.21 -4.50 -0.95
N SER A 79 4.40 -4.86 -0.44
CA SER A 79 4.74 -6.26 -0.16
C SER A 79 3.88 -6.84 0.97
N LYS A 80 3.49 -6.07 1.99
CA LYS A 80 2.51 -6.53 2.99
C LYS A 80 1.19 -6.92 2.34
N TYR A 81 0.63 -6.05 1.50
CA TYR A 81 -0.63 -6.32 0.78
C TYR A 81 -0.53 -7.55 -0.12
N LEU A 82 0.61 -7.74 -0.78
CA LEU A 82 0.85 -8.93 -1.59
C LEU A 82 0.82 -10.22 -0.75
N ASN A 83 1.42 -10.20 0.45
CA ASN A 83 1.43 -11.35 1.36
C ASN A 83 0.11 -11.51 2.13
N MET A 84 -0.77 -10.50 2.14
CA MET A 84 -2.17 -10.60 2.60
C MET A 84 -3.13 -11.05 1.50
N GLY A 85 -2.65 -11.33 0.28
CA GLY A 85 -3.44 -11.92 -0.80
C GLY A 85 -4.00 -10.95 -1.83
N MET A 86 -3.69 -9.65 -1.75
CA MET A 86 -4.09 -8.70 -2.80
C MET A 86 -3.27 -8.95 -4.07
N SER A 87 -3.91 -8.87 -5.24
CA SER A 87 -3.21 -9.12 -6.50
C SER A 87 -2.15 -8.04 -6.78
N PHE A 88 -1.02 -8.43 -7.38
CA PHE A 88 0.05 -7.48 -7.69
C PHE A 88 -0.43 -6.34 -8.60
N CYS A 89 -1.28 -6.64 -9.58
CA CYS A 89 -1.84 -5.63 -10.49
C CYS A 89 -2.75 -4.63 -9.76
N ASP A 90 -3.55 -5.08 -8.79
CA ASP A 90 -4.40 -4.19 -8.00
C ASP A 90 -3.57 -3.31 -7.07
N ILE A 91 -2.52 -3.87 -6.47
CA ILE A 91 -1.55 -3.12 -5.67
C ILE A 91 -0.88 -2.03 -6.52
N VAL A 92 -0.40 -2.38 -7.72
CA VAL A 92 0.22 -1.41 -8.65
C VAL A 92 -0.78 -0.30 -8.99
N ARG A 93 -2.04 -0.63 -9.30
CA ARG A 93 -3.08 0.37 -9.60
C ARG A 93 -3.33 1.31 -8.42
N ALA A 94 -3.41 0.77 -7.20
CA ALA A 94 -3.65 1.53 -5.97
C ALA A 94 -2.53 2.51 -5.62
N VAL A 95 -1.32 2.34 -6.17
CA VAL A 95 -0.17 3.23 -5.97
C VAL A 95 0.23 4.04 -7.21
N THR A 96 -0.45 3.87 -8.34
CA THR A 96 -0.13 4.57 -9.61
C THR A 96 -1.35 5.26 -10.20
N ALA A 97 -2.16 4.54 -10.96
CA ALA A 97 -3.28 5.09 -11.71
C ALA A 97 -4.38 5.69 -10.81
N THR A 98 -4.67 5.05 -9.67
CA THR A 98 -5.68 5.57 -8.73
C THR A 98 -5.28 6.92 -8.14
N PRO A 99 -4.11 7.09 -7.49
CA PRO A 99 -3.71 8.39 -6.96
C PRO A 99 -3.54 9.44 -8.07
N ALA A 100 -3.00 9.09 -9.24
CA ALA A 100 -2.89 10.01 -10.37
C ALA A 100 -4.25 10.57 -10.80
N ARG A 101 -5.28 9.72 -10.89
CA ARG A 101 -6.66 10.13 -11.20
C ARG A 101 -7.23 11.06 -10.12
N LEU A 102 -7.02 10.74 -8.85
CA LEU A 102 -7.54 11.53 -7.73
C LEU A 102 -6.87 12.91 -7.62
N MET A 103 -5.59 12.99 -8.00
CA MET A 103 -4.84 14.24 -8.11
C MET A 103 -5.15 15.04 -9.39
N LYS A 104 -6.06 14.56 -10.24
CA LYS A 104 -6.38 15.15 -11.56
C LYS A 104 -5.19 15.22 -12.52
N MET A 105 -4.28 14.26 -12.39
CA MET A 105 -3.08 14.13 -13.22
C MET A 105 -3.11 12.86 -14.06
N GLN A 106 -4.30 12.24 -14.24
CA GLN A 106 -4.42 11.09 -15.13
C GLN A 106 -3.94 11.44 -16.55
N GLY A 107 -3.20 10.52 -17.18
CA GLY A 107 -2.56 10.74 -18.47
C GLY A 107 -1.24 11.52 -18.41
N GLN A 108 -0.92 12.18 -17.29
CA GLN A 108 0.37 12.85 -17.09
C GLN A 108 1.34 12.02 -16.25
N ILE A 109 0.84 11.32 -15.22
CA ILE A 109 1.59 10.40 -14.35
C ILE A 109 0.77 9.13 -14.05
N GLY A 110 1.39 8.14 -13.40
CA GLY A 110 0.71 6.90 -13.01
C GLY A 110 0.32 6.00 -14.20
N THR A 111 0.94 6.22 -15.36
CA THR A 111 0.71 5.49 -16.61
C THR A 111 1.99 5.45 -17.45
N LEU A 112 2.11 4.45 -18.33
CA LEU A 112 3.21 4.32 -19.32
C LEU A 112 2.75 4.70 -20.74
N ALA A 113 1.62 5.39 -20.88
CA ALA A 113 1.09 5.81 -22.17
C ALA A 113 2.00 6.86 -22.84
N PRO A 114 2.12 6.87 -24.19
CA PRO A 114 2.83 7.93 -24.91
C PRO A 114 2.29 9.33 -24.53
N GLY A 115 3.20 10.27 -24.31
CA GLY A 115 2.88 11.65 -23.92
C GLY A 115 2.82 11.89 -22.40
N ALA A 116 2.82 10.84 -21.57
CA ALA A 116 2.97 10.98 -20.12
C ALA A 116 4.42 11.27 -19.71
N SER A 117 4.60 11.72 -18.47
CA SER A 117 5.93 11.91 -17.87
C SER A 117 6.67 10.58 -17.78
N ALA A 118 7.97 10.58 -18.09
CA ALA A 118 8.82 9.40 -18.04
C ALA A 118 9.24 9.05 -16.60
N ASP A 119 8.24 8.87 -15.73
CA ASP A 119 8.38 8.48 -14.32
C ASP A 119 8.15 6.97 -14.21
N ILE A 120 9.24 6.22 -14.01
CA ILE A 120 9.24 4.76 -14.12
C ILE A 120 9.89 4.15 -12.89
N SER A 121 9.22 3.20 -12.25
CA SER A 121 9.82 2.33 -11.23
C SER A 121 10.03 0.94 -11.80
N ILE A 122 11.29 0.50 -11.87
CA ILE A 122 11.66 -0.86 -12.28
C ILE A 122 11.85 -1.67 -11.01
N VAL A 123 11.01 -2.68 -10.82
CA VAL A 123 11.01 -3.53 -9.63
C VAL A 123 11.15 -4.99 -9.99
N LYS A 124 11.63 -5.79 -9.03
CA LYS A 124 11.66 -7.25 -9.13
C LYS A 124 10.86 -7.85 -7.99
N LEU A 125 9.94 -8.76 -8.32
CA LEU A 125 9.28 -9.58 -7.32
C LEU A 125 10.24 -10.71 -6.90
N ARG A 126 10.65 -10.69 -5.64
CA ARG A 126 11.55 -11.67 -5.03
C ARG A 126 10.75 -12.68 -4.24
N LYS A 127 11.21 -13.94 -4.22
CA LYS A 127 10.64 -15.02 -3.41
C LYS A 127 11.64 -15.45 -2.34
N GLU A 128 11.54 -14.82 -1.19
CA GLU A 128 12.43 -15.01 -0.04
C GLU A 128 11.64 -14.74 1.24
N ASN A 129 12.01 -15.40 2.34
CA ASN A 129 11.35 -15.19 3.62
C ASN A 129 11.53 -13.73 4.08
N VAL A 130 10.42 -13.11 4.46
CA VAL A 130 10.38 -11.74 4.95
C VAL A 130 9.36 -11.67 6.09
N ILE A 131 9.65 -10.87 7.11
CA ILE A 131 8.74 -10.64 8.22
C ILE A 131 8.24 -9.21 8.13
N PHE A 132 6.93 -9.05 8.25
CA PHE A 132 6.28 -7.76 8.37
C PHE A 132 5.69 -7.60 9.77
N GLU A 133 5.61 -6.38 10.27
CA GLU A 133 5.06 -6.07 11.58
C GLU A 133 3.97 -5.00 11.46
N ASP A 134 2.92 -5.09 12.27
CA ASP A 134 1.87 -4.08 12.37
C ASP A 134 2.04 -3.16 13.59
N THR A 135 1.08 -2.26 13.82
CA THR A 135 1.11 -1.31 14.94
C THR A 135 1.16 -1.99 16.31
N HIS A 136 0.59 -3.19 16.45
CA HIS A 136 0.52 -3.94 17.71
C HIS A 136 1.69 -4.92 17.89
N GLY A 137 2.64 -4.96 16.96
CA GLY A 137 3.77 -5.89 17.00
C GLY A 137 3.43 -7.29 16.50
N VAL A 138 2.23 -7.49 15.93
CA VAL A 138 1.86 -8.76 15.30
C VAL A 138 2.71 -8.93 14.06
N LYS A 139 3.25 -10.15 13.89
CA LYS A 139 4.11 -10.49 12.77
C LYS A 139 3.33 -11.24 11.70
N LEU A 140 3.56 -10.86 10.45
CA LEU A 140 3.17 -11.60 9.27
C LEU A 140 4.41 -12.18 8.62
N GLU A 141 4.50 -13.50 8.58
CA GLU A 141 5.50 -14.22 7.79
C GLU A 141 5.06 -14.20 6.32
N GLY A 142 5.88 -13.58 5.48
CA GLY A 142 5.69 -13.53 4.03
C GLY A 142 6.84 -14.26 3.31
N ASP A 143 6.58 -14.62 2.06
CA ASP A 143 7.54 -15.31 1.20
C ASP A 143 7.93 -14.47 -0.02
N ARG A 144 7.39 -13.26 -0.14
CA ARG A 144 7.56 -12.39 -1.30
C ARG A 144 7.77 -10.94 -0.92
N TYR A 145 8.66 -10.25 -1.62
CA TYR A 145 8.82 -8.81 -1.49
C TYR A 145 9.16 -8.14 -2.82
N ILE A 146 8.86 -6.85 -2.92
CA ILE A 146 9.10 -6.04 -4.11
C ILE A 146 10.41 -5.27 -3.92
N ASP A 147 11.40 -5.62 -4.74
CA ASP A 147 12.75 -5.07 -4.71
C ASP A 147 12.89 -3.93 -5.74
N ASN A 148 13.45 -2.78 -5.34
CA ASN A 148 13.68 -1.68 -6.28
C ASN A 148 14.95 -1.94 -7.09
N CYS A 149 14.83 -2.02 -8.41
CA CYS A 149 15.97 -2.16 -9.31
C CYS A 149 16.48 -0.80 -9.79
N ALA A 150 15.56 0.07 -10.21
CA ALA A 150 15.87 1.42 -10.70
C ALA A 150 14.63 2.32 -10.66
N THR A 151 14.85 3.63 -10.57
CA THR A 151 13.79 4.63 -10.65
C THR A 151 14.19 5.68 -11.66
N LEU A 152 13.26 6.10 -12.50
CA LEU A 152 13.40 7.21 -13.42
C LEU A 152 12.41 8.30 -13.01
N CYS A 153 12.86 9.55 -13.02
CA CYS A 153 12.04 10.73 -12.80
C CYS A 153 12.27 11.68 -13.97
N ASN A 154 11.23 12.02 -14.71
CA ASN A 154 11.29 12.81 -15.95
C ASN A 154 12.35 12.28 -16.94
N GLY A 155 12.44 10.95 -17.08
CA GLY A 155 13.37 10.29 -18.00
C GLY A 155 14.82 10.21 -17.51
N GLN A 156 15.13 10.74 -16.32
CA GLN A 156 16.46 10.66 -15.71
C GLN A 156 16.51 9.57 -14.66
N ILE A 157 17.55 8.75 -14.67
CA ILE A 157 17.74 7.72 -13.63
C ILE A 157 18.06 8.42 -12.31
N VAL A 158 17.26 8.11 -11.29
CA VAL A 158 17.46 8.55 -9.90
C VAL A 158 17.69 7.33 -9.01
N TYR A 159 18.69 7.39 -8.15
CA TYR A 159 19.12 6.24 -7.36
C TYR A 159 18.72 6.38 -5.90
N ARG A 160 17.96 5.39 -5.40
CA ARG A 160 17.79 5.07 -3.98
C ARG A 160 17.45 3.58 -3.85
N ARG A 161 18.36 2.78 -3.28
CA ARG A 161 18.17 1.32 -3.11
C ARG A 161 17.65 0.99 -1.71
N LEU A 162 16.83 -0.08 -1.63
CA LEU A 162 16.15 -0.52 -0.40
C LEU A 162 17.07 -1.31 0.55
N ARG A 163 18.10 -1.99 0.01
CA ARG A 163 19.10 -2.76 0.76
C ARG A 163 20.50 -2.53 0.15
N PHE A 164 21.54 -2.55 0.99
CA PHE A 164 22.96 -2.62 0.61
C PHE A 164 23.46 -4.07 0.74
#